data_AF-A0AAI8IKI3-F1
#
_entry.id   AF-A0AAI8IKI3-F1
#
_cell.length_a   1.000
_cell.length_b   1.000
_cell.length_c   1.000
_cell.angle_alpha   90.00
_cell.angle_beta   90.00
_cell.angle_gamma   90.00
#
_symmetry.space_group_name_H-M   'P 1'
#
loop_
_entity.id
_entity.type
_entity.pdbx_description
1 polymer ?
#
loop_
_entity_poly.entity_id
_entity_poly.type
_entity_poly.pdbx_seq_one_letter_code
_entity_poly.pdbx_strand_id
1 'polypeptide(L)'
;MFAEVLFLLYVGHLLADYPFQTDHQAAHKAGPGRRGWAANASHAAVHVAVCALLLTVGSLVLGWRLPVLPTLAVLVWIGTTHAVIDRRRLVAAWMRWARQPGFAAHGGAAHVDQTAHILALTLAALFLAA
;
A
#
# COMPACT_ATOMS: atom_id res chain seq x y z
N MET A 1 -1.01 12.30 -16.48
CA MET A 1 -1.59 11.93 -15.17
C MET A 1 -1.12 10.58 -14.64
N PHE A 2 -0.78 9.55 -15.45
CA PHE A 2 -0.29 8.28 -14.89
C PHE A 2 0.92 8.47 -13.97
N ALA A 3 1.98 9.13 -14.44
CA ALA A 3 3.21 9.30 -13.67
C ALA A 3 2.98 10.13 -12.40
N GLU A 4 2.15 11.16 -12.50
CA GLU A 4 1.82 12.06 -11.40
C GLU A 4 0.92 11.37 -10.36
N VAL A 5 -0.09 10.61 -10.78
CA VAL A 5 -0.93 9.77 -9.90
C VAL A 5 -0.07 8.71 -9.22
N LEU A 6 0.77 7.99 -9.97
CA LEU A 6 1.68 7.00 -9.40
C LEU A 6 2.60 7.63 -8.36
N PHE A 7 3.19 8.79 -8.65
CA PHE A 7 4.07 9.48 -7.71
C PHE A 7 3.33 9.89 -6.43
N LEU A 8 2.11 10.44 -6.53
CA LEU A 8 1.29 10.79 -5.37
C LEU A 8 0.91 9.56 -4.54
N LEU A 9 0.49 8.47 -5.20
CA LEU A 9 0.17 7.21 -4.52
C LEU A 9 1.41 6.61 -3.86
N TYR A 10 2.57 6.63 -4.53
CA TYR A 10 3.83 6.15 -4.01
C TYR A 10 4.26 6.91 -2.75
N VAL A 11 4.24 8.25 -2.80
CA VAL A 11 4.53 9.09 -1.64
C VAL A 11 3.52 8.83 -0.52
N GLY A 12 2.23 8.71 -0.86
CA GLY A 12 1.18 8.40 0.12
C GLY A 12 1.39 7.08 0.83
N HIS A 13 1.82 6.06 0.10
CA HIS A 13 2.19 4.76 0.63
C HIS A 13 3.40 4.86 1.58
N LEU A 14 4.48 5.55 1.18
CA LEU A 14 5.64 5.73 2.06
C LEU A 14 5.26 6.49 3.34
N LEU A 15 4.44 7.54 3.23
CA LEU A 15 3.95 8.29 4.39
C LEU A 15 3.12 7.39 5.33
N ALA A 16 2.27 6.53 4.77
CA ALA A 16 1.46 5.62 5.57
C ALA A 16 2.27 4.49 6.23
N ASP A 17 3.34 3.99 5.59
CA ASP A 17 4.16 2.88 6.11
C ASP A 17 5.24 3.30 7.12
N TYR A 18 5.79 4.52 6.98
CA TYR A 18 6.89 4.97 7.82
C TYR A 18 6.44 6.01 8.87
N PRO A 19 6.13 7.28 8.54
CA PRO A 19 5.82 8.28 9.56
C PRO A 19 4.45 8.10 10.22
N PHE A 20 3.45 7.54 9.52
CA PHE A 20 2.09 7.40 10.06
C PHE A 20 1.73 5.99 10.52
N GLN A 21 2.62 5.01 10.33
CA GLN A 21 2.45 3.70 10.93
C GLN A 21 2.89 3.73 12.39
N THR A 22 2.06 3.17 13.27
CA THR A 22 2.42 3.01 14.69
C THR A 22 3.14 1.68 14.94
N ASP A 23 3.92 1.60 16.01
CA ASP A 23 4.58 0.35 16.44
C ASP A 23 3.57 -0.78 16.67
N HIS A 24 2.41 -0.46 17.23
CA HIS A 24 1.32 -1.43 17.40
C HIS A 24 0.85 -2.01 16.07
N GLN A 25 0.66 -1.17 15.04
CA GLN A 25 0.31 -1.65 13.71
C GLN A 25 1.41 -2.52 13.12
N ALA A 26 2.66 -2.06 13.17
CA ALA A 26 3.82 -2.78 12.62
C ALA A 26 4.02 -4.16 13.25
N ALA A 27 3.85 -4.26 14.57
CA ALA A 27 4.02 -5.49 15.35
C ALA A 27 2.86 -6.47 15.15
N HIS A 28 1.62 -5.98 14.99
CA HIS A 28 0.44 -6.83 15.06
C HIS A 28 -0.29 -7.07 13.73
N LYS A 29 -0.07 -6.26 12.67
CA LYS A 29 -0.84 -6.36 11.40
C LYS A 29 -0.71 -7.70 10.67
N ALA A 30 0.37 -8.45 10.90
CA ALA A 30 0.56 -9.79 10.35
C ALA A 30 0.00 -10.92 11.27
N GLY A 31 -0.32 -10.59 12.53
CA GLY A 31 -0.74 -11.56 13.55
C GLY A 31 -2.10 -12.21 13.25
N PRO A 32 -2.37 -13.41 13.79
CA PRO A 32 -3.64 -14.11 13.57
C PRO A 32 -4.80 -13.48 14.35
N GLY A 33 -6.02 -13.89 14.00
CA GLY A 33 -7.24 -13.56 14.74
C GLY A 33 -7.66 -12.09 14.69
N ARG A 34 -8.68 -11.75 15.49
CA ARG A 34 -9.35 -10.44 15.44
C ARG A 34 -8.41 -9.28 15.72
N ARG A 35 -7.48 -9.41 16.67
CA ARG A 35 -6.53 -8.34 17.02
C ARG A 35 -5.58 -8.02 15.87
N GLY A 36 -5.03 -9.04 15.22
CA GLY A 36 -4.15 -8.83 14.07
C GLY A 36 -4.90 -8.26 12.86
N TRP A 37 -6.13 -8.71 12.62
CA TRP A 37 -6.98 -8.11 11.58
C TRP A 37 -7.39 -6.67 11.88
N ALA A 38 -7.65 -6.32 13.14
CA ALA A 38 -7.95 -4.94 13.54
C ALA A 38 -6.73 -4.02 13.35
N ALA A 39 -5.54 -4.46 13.78
CA ALA A 39 -4.30 -3.72 13.55
C ALA A 39 -4.06 -3.51 12.04
N ASN A 40 -4.26 -4.56 11.25
CA ASN A 40 -4.12 -4.50 9.79
C ASN A 40 -5.14 -3.57 9.13
N ALA A 41 -6.43 -3.68 9.49
CA ALA A 41 -7.47 -2.81 8.96
C ALA A 41 -7.22 -1.34 9.33
N SER A 42 -6.77 -1.07 10.57
CA SER A 42 -6.42 0.29 10.99
C SER A 42 -5.27 0.85 10.15
N HIS A 43 -4.28 0.03 9.81
CA HIS A 43 -3.14 0.45 9.01
C HIS A 43 -3.52 0.64 7.53
N ALA A 44 -4.28 -0.29 6.94
CA ALA A 44 -4.83 -0.12 5.60
C ALA A 44 -5.72 1.13 5.49
N ALA A 45 -6.45 1.50 6.55
CA ALA A 45 -7.21 2.75 6.59
C ALA A 45 -6.32 4.00 6.54
N VAL A 46 -5.13 3.97 7.17
CA VAL A 46 -4.13 5.05 7.04
C VAL A 46 -3.69 5.18 5.59
N HIS A 47 -3.37 4.08 4.90
CA HIS A 47 -3.03 4.09 3.47
C HIS A 47 -4.12 4.73 2.62
N VAL A 48 -5.38 4.29 2.80
CA VAL A 48 -6.52 4.85 2.07
C VAL A 48 -6.68 6.35 2.35
N ALA A 49 -6.60 6.78 3.62
CA ALA A 49 -6.77 8.18 3.99
C ALA A 49 -5.68 9.08 3.40
N VAL A 50 -4.41 8.68 3.52
CA VAL A 50 -3.28 9.47 3.02
C VAL A 50 -3.27 9.52 1.49
N CYS A 51 -3.52 8.39 0.81
CA CYS A 51 -3.60 8.36 -0.65
C CYS A 51 -4.79 9.18 -1.17
N ALA A 52 -5.96 9.09 -0.53
CA ALA A 52 -7.11 9.91 -0.87
C ALA A 52 -6.79 11.40 -0.72
N LEU A 53 -6.17 11.80 0.39
CA LEU A 53 -5.75 13.18 0.64
C LEU A 53 -4.81 13.68 -0.47
N LEU A 54 -3.77 12.91 -0.83
CA LEU A 54 -2.81 13.33 -1.85
C LEU A 54 -3.44 13.39 -3.25
N LEU A 55 -4.35 12.47 -3.61
CA LEU A 55 -5.10 12.56 -4.86
C LEU A 55 -6.03 13.78 -4.88
N THR A 56 -6.68 14.11 -3.77
CA THR A 56 -7.50 15.32 -3.64
C THR A 56 -6.65 16.57 -3.81
N VAL A 57 -5.54 16.69 -3.07
CA VAL A 57 -4.61 17.83 -3.18
C VAL A 57 -4.05 17.95 -4.59
N GLY A 58 -3.58 16.84 -5.17
CA GLY A 58 -3.09 16.79 -6.55
C GLY A 58 -4.13 17.25 -7.56
N SER A 59 -5.39 16.81 -7.40
CA SER A 59 -6.50 17.24 -8.27
C SER A 59 -6.78 18.73 -8.18
N LEU A 60 -6.76 19.30 -6.96
CA LEU A 60 -7.00 20.72 -6.73
C LEU A 60 -5.86 21.59 -7.29
N VAL A 61 -4.61 21.20 -7.06
CA VAL A 61 -3.42 21.97 -7.47
C VAL A 61 -3.16 21.87 -8.97
N LEU A 62 -3.35 20.68 -9.57
CA LEU A 62 -3.05 20.42 -10.98
C LEU A 62 -4.28 20.55 -11.89
N GLY A 63 -5.44 20.89 -11.33
CA GLY A 63 -6.68 21.11 -12.08
C GLY A 63 -7.30 19.84 -12.67
N TRP A 64 -6.98 18.67 -12.13
CA TRP A 64 -7.57 17.41 -12.61
C TRP A 64 -9.02 17.25 -12.15
N ARG A 65 -9.79 16.52 -12.96
CA ARG A 65 -11.13 16.04 -12.60
C ARG A 65 -11.11 14.53 -12.59
N LEU A 66 -10.68 13.96 -11.47
CA LEU A 66 -10.68 12.52 -11.31
C LEU A 66 -12.13 12.01 -11.25
N PRO A 67 -12.49 10.98 -12.04
CA PRO A 67 -13.83 10.41 -12.01
C PRO A 67 -14.05 9.72 -10.66
N VAL A 68 -15.20 9.97 -10.02
CA VAL A 68 -15.47 9.53 -8.65
C VAL A 68 -15.43 8.01 -8.52
N LEU A 69 -16.11 7.28 -9.41
CA LEU A 69 -16.19 5.81 -9.30
C LEU A 69 -14.83 5.12 -9.50
N PRO A 70 -14.02 5.43 -10.55
CA PRO A 70 -12.67 4.88 -10.66
C PRO A 70 -11.76 5.28 -9.49
N THR A 71 -11.89 6.51 -8.97
CA THR A 71 -11.12 6.95 -7.80
C THR A 71 -11.46 6.11 -6.57
N LEU A 72 -12.74 5.85 -6.31
CA LEU A 72 -13.17 4.97 -5.21
C LEU A 72 -12.66 3.53 -5.42
N ALA A 73 -12.70 3.01 -6.65
CA ALA A 73 -12.17 1.69 -6.95
C ALA A 73 -10.66 1.59 -6.67
N VAL A 74 -9.89 2.63 -7.01
CA VAL A 74 -8.46 2.74 -6.66
C VAL A 74 -8.25 2.73 -5.15
N LEU A 75 -9.04 3.49 -4.38
CA LEU A 75 -8.90 3.53 -2.92
C LEU A 75 -9.24 2.16 -2.27
N VAL A 76 -10.28 1.49 -2.75
CA VAL A 76 -10.62 0.12 -2.33
C VAL A 76 -9.49 -0.84 -2.69
N TRP A 77 -8.92 -0.74 -3.90
CA TRP A 77 -7.78 -1.54 -4.32
C TRP A 77 -6.56 -1.34 -3.42
N ILE A 78 -6.21 -0.09 -3.09
CA ILE A 78 -5.11 0.24 -2.18
C ILE A 78 -5.34 -0.41 -0.81
N GLY A 79 -6.49 -0.18 -0.18
CA GLY A 79 -6.76 -0.73 1.15
C GLY A 79 -6.77 -2.26 1.18
N THR A 80 -7.37 -2.89 0.17
CA THR A 80 -7.45 -4.37 0.08
C THR A 80 -6.09 -5.01 -0.19
N THR A 81 -5.33 -4.49 -1.14
CA THR A 81 -3.99 -5.03 -1.46
C THR A 81 -3.04 -4.86 -0.28
N HIS A 82 -3.05 -3.69 0.39
CA HIS A 82 -2.24 -3.51 1.61
C HIS A 82 -2.61 -4.52 2.69
N ALA A 83 -3.90 -4.64 2.99
CA ALA A 83 -4.37 -5.60 3.99
C ALA A 83 -3.99 -7.05 3.65
N VAL A 84 -3.89 -7.42 2.37
CA VAL A 84 -3.52 -8.77 1.93
C VAL A 84 -1.99 -8.98 1.97
N ILE A 85 -1.22 -8.02 1.46
CA ILE A 85 0.25 -8.10 1.39
C ILE A 85 0.85 -8.07 2.80
N ASP A 86 0.34 -7.20 3.68
CA ASP A 86 0.79 -7.03 5.07
C ASP A 86 0.57 -8.25 5.97
N ARG A 87 -0.14 -9.26 5.47
CA ARG A 87 -0.18 -10.58 6.11
C ARG A 87 1.17 -11.30 6.03
N ARG A 88 2.14 -10.80 5.24
CA ARG A 88 3.51 -11.27 5.03
C ARG A 88 3.65 -12.70 4.50
N ARG A 89 2.57 -13.48 4.46
CA ARG A 89 2.53 -14.86 3.96
C ARG A 89 2.88 -14.95 2.47
N LEU A 90 2.40 -13.99 1.66
CA LEU A 90 2.68 -13.95 0.23
C LEU A 90 4.15 -13.61 -0.02
N VAL A 91 4.67 -12.56 0.63
CA VAL A 91 6.07 -12.16 0.57
C VAL A 91 6.98 -13.32 1.02
N ALA A 92 6.68 -13.95 2.16
CA ALA A 92 7.47 -15.08 2.65
C ALA A 92 7.42 -16.28 1.70
N ALA A 93 6.27 -16.58 1.10
CA ALA A 93 6.14 -17.65 0.12
C ALA A 93 6.96 -17.35 -1.15
N TRP A 94 6.87 -16.12 -1.65
CA TRP A 94 7.66 -15.65 -2.78
C TRP A 94 9.16 -15.79 -2.53
N MET A 95 9.65 -15.28 -1.39
CA MET A 95 11.07 -15.33 -1.07
C MET A 95 11.59 -16.76 -0.89
N ARG A 96 10.77 -17.68 -0.36
CA ARG A 96 11.12 -19.11 -0.34
C ARG A 96 11.22 -19.69 -1.74
N TRP A 97 10.24 -19.40 -2.59
CA TRP A 97 10.23 -19.86 -3.99
C TRP A 97 11.42 -19.31 -4.79
N ALA A 98 11.73 -18.02 -4.61
CA ALA A 98 12.87 -17.35 -5.23
C ALA A 98 14.24 -17.72 -4.63
N ARG A 99 14.27 -18.62 -3.62
CA ARG A 99 15.48 -19.06 -2.91
C ARG A 99 16.29 -17.90 -2.31
N GLN A 100 15.60 -16.98 -1.63
CA GLN A 100 16.19 -15.80 -0.99
C GLN A 100 16.23 -15.85 0.56
N PRO A 101 16.53 -16.99 1.23
CA PRO A 101 16.46 -17.06 2.69
C PRO A 101 17.48 -16.15 3.38
N GLY A 102 18.70 -16.04 2.83
CA GLY A 102 19.73 -15.15 3.35
C GLY A 102 19.29 -13.68 3.27
N PHE A 103 18.78 -13.24 2.13
CA PHE A 103 18.28 -11.88 1.96
C PHE A 103 17.10 -11.59 2.91
N ALA A 104 16.16 -12.53 3.04
CA ALA A 104 15.03 -12.40 3.98
C ALA A 104 15.48 -12.20 5.43
N ALA A 105 16.50 -12.94 5.87
CA ALA A 105 17.05 -12.85 7.23
C ALA A 105 17.76 -11.52 7.52
N HIS A 106 18.21 -10.81 6.49
CA HIS A 106 18.97 -9.55 6.61
C HIS A 106 18.16 -8.33 6.14
N GLY A 107 16.85 -8.31 6.42
CA GLY A 107 15.97 -7.16 6.15
C GLY A 107 15.37 -7.12 4.73
N GLY A 108 15.73 -8.05 3.85
CA GLY A 108 15.24 -8.08 2.48
C GLY A 108 13.73 -8.27 2.32
N ALA A 109 13.06 -8.84 3.33
CA ALA A 109 11.62 -9.01 3.33
C ALA A 109 10.87 -7.68 3.22
N ALA A 110 11.37 -6.61 3.84
CA ALA A 110 10.78 -5.28 3.73
C ALA A 110 10.86 -4.76 2.29
N HIS A 111 11.98 -4.94 1.59
CA HIS A 111 12.10 -4.51 0.20
C HIS A 111 11.15 -5.25 -0.74
N VAL A 112 10.97 -6.55 -0.57
CA VAL A 112 10.04 -7.34 -1.38
C VAL A 112 8.59 -6.95 -1.09
N ASP A 113 8.27 -6.69 0.19
CA ASP A 113 6.96 -6.20 0.63
C ASP A 113 6.64 -4.83 0.00
N GLN A 114 7.54 -3.85 0.13
CA GLN A 114 7.40 -2.53 -0.49
C GLN A 114 7.25 -2.63 -2.01
N THR A 115 8.03 -3.50 -2.67
CA THR A 115 7.93 -3.69 -4.12
C THR A 115 6.55 -4.24 -4.52
N ALA A 116 5.97 -5.14 -3.73
CA ALA A 116 4.64 -5.67 -3.99
C ALA A 116 3.56 -4.58 -3.87
N HIS A 117 3.68 -3.70 -2.87
CA HIS A 117 2.79 -2.55 -2.72
C HIS A 117 2.96 -1.57 -3.90
N ILE A 118 4.19 -1.19 -4.27
CA ILE A 118 4.46 -0.30 -5.41
C ILE A 118 3.89 -0.86 -6.72
N LEU A 119 3.96 -2.17 -6.94
CA LEU A 119 3.32 -2.83 -8.08
C LEU A 119 1.80 -2.64 -8.03
N ALA A 120 1.15 -2.85 -6.87
CA ALA A 120 -0.27 -2.61 -6.71
C ALA A 120 -0.66 -1.13 -6.97
N LEU A 121 0.15 -0.17 -6.52
CA LEU A 121 -0.06 1.26 -6.80
C LEU A 121 0.10 1.59 -8.28
N THR A 122 1.06 0.95 -8.95
CA THR A 122 1.28 1.10 -10.39
C THR A 122 0.06 0.64 -11.18
N LEU A 123 -0.52 -0.51 -10.83
CA LEU A 123 -1.75 -1.02 -11.45
C LEU A 123 -2.93 -0.09 -11.19
N ALA A 124 -3.06 0.46 -9.97
CA ALA A 124 -4.10 1.44 -9.65
C ALA A 124 -3.94 2.74 -10.46
N ALA A 125 -2.72 3.25 -10.59
CA ALA A 125 -2.43 4.44 -11.38
C ALA A 125 -2.71 4.23 -12.87
N LEU A 126 -2.35 3.05 -13.42
CA LEU A 126 -2.69 2.67 -14.79
C LEU A 126 -4.21 2.65 -15.00
N PHE A 127 -4.95 2.01 -14.08
CA PHE A 127 -6.41 1.95 -14.15
C PHE A 127 -7.08 3.34 -14.09
N LEU A 128 -6.56 4.26 -13.27
CA LEU A 128 -7.13 5.60 -13.15
C LEU A 128 -6.79 6.51 -14.34
N ALA A 129 -5.68 6.24 -15.03
CA ALA A 129 -5.20 7.04 -16.14
C ALA A 129 -5.67 6.54 -17.52
N ALA A 130 -6.24 5.34 -17.59
CA ALA A 130 -6.84 4.74 -18.79
C ALA A 130 -8.29 5.21 -18.98
#